data_AF-A0A450U3K8-F1
#
_entry.id   AF-A0A450U3K8-F1
#
_cell.length_a   1.000
_cell.length_b   1.000
_cell.length_c   1.000
_cell.angle_alpha   90.00
_cell.angle_beta   90.00
_cell.angle_gamma   90.00
#
_symmetry.space_group_name_H-M   'P 1'
#
loop_
_entity.id
_entity.type
_entity.pdbx_description
1 polymer ?
#
loop_
_entity_poly.entity_id
_entity_poly.type
_entity_poly.pdbx_seq_one_letter_code
_entity_poly.pdbx_strand_id
1 'polypeptide(L)'
;EPDPNKRIKYIDFIAQYARLSEAEQARYEECIEQSSYKEDIMGPVQQAIENSLRQGIQQGREEGLQEKAIEMAKALLSKGMNISDISEISGLSEEEIRRLSLH
;
A
#
# COMPACT_ATOMS: atom_id res chain seq x y z
N GLU A 1 -10.62 7.40 25.83
CA GLU A 1 -11.25 6.69 24.69
C GLU A 1 -11.55 5.24 25.10
N PRO A 2 -12.81 4.79 25.23
CA PRO A 2 -13.14 3.40 25.54
C PRO A 2 -13.12 2.44 24.33
N ASP A 3 -13.26 2.93 23.10
CA ASP A 3 -13.31 2.09 21.89
C ASP A 3 -11.90 1.58 21.52
N PRO A 4 -11.67 0.25 21.51
CA PRO A 4 -10.38 -0.33 21.14
C PRO A 4 -9.91 0.08 19.74
N ASN A 5 -10.82 0.20 18.77
CA ASN A 5 -10.47 0.58 17.39
C ASN A 5 -9.96 2.01 17.30
N LYS A 6 -10.49 2.92 18.13
CA LYS A 6 -10.00 4.29 18.19
C LYS A 6 -8.66 4.38 18.93
N ARG A 7 -8.46 3.58 19.99
CA ARG A 7 -7.15 3.47 20.66
C ARG A 7 -6.05 3.01 19.70
N ILE A 8 -6.35 1.98 18.88
CA ILE A 8 -5.44 1.46 17.85
C ILE A 8 -5.01 2.58 16.89
N LYS A 9 -5.98 3.33 16.36
CA LYS A 9 -5.71 4.46 15.45
C LYS A 9 -4.85 5.56 16.08
N TYR A 10 -5.09 5.90 17.35
CA TYR A 10 -4.30 6.92 18.03
C TYR A 10 -2.87 6.46 18.30
N ILE A 11 -2.67 5.18 18.65
CA ILE A 11 -1.33 4.65 18.93
C ILE A 11 -0.47 4.59 17.68
N ASP A 12 -1.03 4.11 16.56
CA ASP A 12 -0.35 4.12 15.27
C ASP A 12 -0.04 5.55 14.81
N PHE A 13 -1.00 6.47 14.98
CA PHE A 13 -0.79 7.88 14.67
C PHE A 13 0.35 8.51 15.49
N ILE A 14 0.38 8.25 16.80
CA ILE A 14 1.43 8.79 17.68
C ILE A 14 2.79 8.19 17.31
N ALA A 15 2.86 6.88 17.07
CA ALA A 15 4.10 6.19 16.73
C ALA A 15 4.70 6.66 15.40
N GLN A 16 3.87 6.88 14.36
CA GLN A 16 4.37 7.25 13.03
C GLN A 16 4.44 8.76 12.79
N TYR A 17 3.49 9.56 13.30
CA TYR A 17 3.26 10.91 12.81
C TYR A 17 3.44 12.01 13.85
N ALA A 18 3.50 11.70 15.14
CA ALA A 18 3.59 12.74 16.18
C ALA A 18 4.96 13.45 16.24
N ARG A 19 5.95 13.03 15.44
CA ARG A 19 7.31 13.62 15.40
C ARG A 19 7.88 13.86 16.81
N LEU A 20 7.73 12.86 17.68
CA LEU A 20 8.21 12.92 19.05
C LEU A 20 9.73 13.01 19.06
N SER A 21 10.28 13.81 19.97
CA SER A 21 11.69 13.71 20.34
C SER A 21 11.97 12.36 21.00
N GLU A 22 13.24 11.93 21.05
CA GLU A 22 13.63 10.66 21.70
C GLU A 22 13.13 10.57 23.15
N ALA A 23 13.14 11.68 23.88
CA ALA A 23 12.65 11.74 25.27
C ALA A 23 11.12 11.58 25.36
N GLU A 24 10.37 12.15 24.42
CA GLU A 24 8.91 12.00 24.37
C GLU A 24 8.51 10.61 23.92
N GLN A 25 9.25 10.04 22.98
CA GLN A 25 9.06 8.67 22.53
C GLN A 25 9.31 7.67 23.68
N ALA A 26 10.41 7.81 24.42
CA ALA A 26 10.72 6.94 25.55
C ALA A 26 9.63 6.98 26.63
N ARG A 27 9.11 8.18 26.94
CA ARG A 27 8.00 8.34 27.92
C ARG A 27 6.70 7.72 27.43
N TYR A 28 6.43 7.85 26.13
CA TYR A 28 5.26 7.25 25.52
C TYR A 28 5.34 5.72 25.54
N GLU A 29 6.49 5.14 25.18
CA GLU A 29 6.74 3.70 25.23
C GLU A 29 6.62 3.17 26.67
N GLU A 30 7.22 3.85 27.65
CA GLU A 30 7.09 3.50 29.06
C GLU A 30 5.63 3.53 29.54
N CYS A 31 4.85 4.52 29.11
CA CYS A 31 3.43 4.62 29.45
C CYS A 31 2.61 3.46 28.87
N ILE A 32 2.94 2.99 27.66
CA ILE A 32 2.30 1.83 27.04
C ILE A 32 2.71 0.55 27.76
N GLU A 33 3.99 0.40 28.10
CA GLU A 33 4.53 -0.75 28.84
C GLU A 33 3.87 -0.92 30.21
N GLN A 34 3.64 0.18 30.92
CA GLN A 34 2.97 0.17 32.23
C GLN A 34 1.44 0.07 32.15
N SER A 35 0.86 0.13 30.94
CA SER A 35 -0.58 0.09 30.74
C SER A 35 -1.13 -1.31 30.93
N SER A 36 -2.19 -1.45 31.73
CA SER A 36 -2.95 -2.70 31.85
C SER A 36 -3.62 -3.15 30.55
N TYR A 37 -3.72 -2.25 29.56
CA TYR A 37 -4.33 -2.51 28.26
C TYR A 37 -3.30 -2.80 27.16
N LYS A 38 -2.02 -2.97 27.52
CA LYS A 38 -0.94 -3.15 26.55
C LYS A 38 -1.26 -4.25 25.55
N GLU A 39 -1.54 -5.47 26.01
CA GLU A 39 -1.80 -6.62 25.13
C GLU A 39 -3.07 -6.44 24.30
N ASP A 40 -4.14 -5.93 24.92
CA ASP A 40 -5.44 -5.69 24.26
C ASP A 40 -5.34 -4.69 23.09
N ILE A 41 -4.32 -3.83 23.12
CA ILE A 41 -4.13 -2.80 22.11
C ILE A 41 -2.97 -3.15 21.17
N MET A 42 -1.81 -3.55 21.70
CA MET A 42 -0.60 -3.75 20.91
C MET A 42 -0.69 -4.93 19.95
N GLY A 43 -1.34 -6.04 20.33
CA GLY A 43 -1.53 -7.17 19.43
C GLY A 43 -2.32 -6.78 18.17
N PRO A 44 -3.53 -6.22 18.32
CA PRO A 44 -4.31 -5.71 17.19
C PRO A 44 -3.63 -4.58 16.40
N VAL A 45 -2.91 -3.65 17.07
CA VAL A 45 -2.13 -2.59 16.39
C VAL A 45 -1.08 -3.22 15.46
N GLN A 46 -0.28 -4.14 15.98
CA GLN A 46 0.78 -4.80 15.21
C GLN A 46 0.21 -5.52 13.99
N GLN A 47 -0.88 -6.26 14.18
CA GLN A 47 -1.58 -6.95 13.10
C GLN A 47 -2.14 -5.98 12.06
N ALA A 48 -2.70 -4.84 12.48
CA ALA A 48 -3.22 -3.83 11.56
C ALA A 48 -2.10 -3.18 10.73
N ILE A 49 -0.95 -2.86 11.35
CA ILE A 49 0.23 -2.33 10.66
C ILE A 49 0.75 -3.33 9.62
N GLU A 50 0.94 -4.59 10.01
CA GLU A 50 1.41 -5.64 9.09
C GLU A 50 0.46 -5.86 7.91
N ASN A 51 -0.85 -5.90 8.17
CA ASN A 51 -1.86 -6.07 7.13
C ASN A 51 -1.90 -4.88 6.17
N SER A 52 -1.88 -3.65 6.69
CA SER A 52 -1.92 -2.45 5.86
C SER A 52 -0.66 -2.29 5.00
N LEU A 53 0.52 -2.58 5.56
CA LEU A 53 1.77 -2.59 4.81
C LEU A 53 1.76 -3.64 3.69
N ARG A 54 1.30 -4.86 4.00
CA ARG A 54 1.19 -5.93 3.00
C ARG A 54 0.24 -5.56 1.87
N GLN A 55 -0.93 -4.99 2.21
CA GLN A 55 -1.90 -4.52 1.23
C GLN A 55 -1.31 -3.42 0.33
N GLY A 56 -0.65 -2.42 0.92
CA GLY A 56 0.00 -1.35 0.16
C GLY A 56 1.10 -1.84 -0.78
N ILE A 57 1.95 -2.77 -0.32
CA ILE A 57 2.98 -3.39 -1.16
C ILE A 57 2.36 -4.18 -2.32
N GLN A 58 1.30 -4.94 -2.04
CA GLN A 58 0.63 -5.74 -3.07
C GLN A 58 -0.04 -4.84 -4.12
N GLN A 59 -0.77 -3.81 -3.67
CA GLN A 59 -1.40 -2.82 -4.56
C GLN A 59 -0.35 -2.11 -5.42
N GLY A 60 0.71 -1.58 -4.81
CA GLY A 60 1.76 -0.90 -5.58
C GLY A 60 2.48 -1.81 -6.58
N ARG A 61 2.63 -3.11 -6.27
CA ARG A 61 3.18 -4.09 -7.22
C ARG A 61 2.23 -4.36 -8.38
N GLU A 62 0.93 -4.51 -8.12
CA GLU A 62 -0.09 -4.73 -9.15
C GLU A 62 -0.22 -3.50 -10.07
N GLU A 63 -0.32 -2.31 -9.48
CA GLU A 63 -0.36 -1.04 -10.21
C GLU A 63 0.88 -0.88 -11.09
N GLY A 64 2.08 -1.10 -10.53
CA GLY A 64 3.33 -0.98 -11.31
C GLY A 64 3.45 -2.00 -12.45
N LEU A 65 2.95 -3.23 -12.26
CA LEU A 65 2.90 -4.22 -13.35
C LEU A 65 1.92 -3.79 -14.45
N GLN A 66 0.76 -3.28 -14.08
CA GLN A 66 -0.25 -2.80 -15.02
C GLN A 66 0.23 -1.56 -15.79
N GLU A 67 0.82 -0.58 -15.10
CA GLU A 67 1.39 0.62 -15.72
C GLU A 67 2.48 0.25 -16.72
N LYS A 68 3.40 -0.64 -16.35
CA LYS A 68 4.46 -1.12 -17.24
C LYS A 68 3.91 -1.83 -18.47
N ALA A 69 2.86 -2.66 -18.31
CA ALA A 69 2.21 -3.33 -19.43
C ALA A 69 1.58 -2.31 -20.41
N ILE A 70 0.93 -1.27 -19.88
CA ILE A 70 0.34 -0.19 -20.66
C ILE A 70 1.42 0.62 -21.40
N GLU A 71 2.50 1.02 -20.72
CA GLU A 71 3.60 1.75 -21.33
C GLU A 71 4.25 0.96 -22.47
N MET A 72 4.50 -0.33 -22.23
CA MET A 72 5.04 -1.22 -23.25
C MET A 72 4.10 -1.35 -24.45
N ALA A 73 2.80 -1.55 -24.22
CA ALA A 73 1.82 -1.63 -25.30
C ALA A 73 1.77 -0.34 -26.14
N LYS A 74 1.77 0.84 -25.49
CA LYS A 74 1.86 2.14 -26.20
C LYS A 74 3.13 2.26 -27.03
N ALA A 75 4.28 1.86 -26.49
CA ALA A 75 5.54 1.89 -27.21
C ALA A 75 5.53 0.96 -28.44
N LEU A 76 4.96 -0.24 -28.33
CA LEU A 76 4.84 -1.18 -29.44
C LEU A 76 3.83 -0.71 -30.50
N LEU A 77 2.70 -0.12 -30.09
CA LEU A 77 1.75 0.53 -31.00
C LEU A 77 2.43 1.64 -31.80
N SER A 78 3.25 2.48 -31.13
CA SER A 78 3.97 3.57 -31.80
C SER A 78 4.98 3.06 -32.86
N LYS A 79 5.42 1.81 -32.74
CA LYS A 79 6.29 1.13 -33.70
C LYS A 79 5.52 0.42 -34.83
N GLY A 80 4.20 0.53 -34.87
CA GLY A 80 3.35 -0.09 -35.89
C GLY A 80 3.19 -1.60 -35.75
N MET A 81 3.47 -2.16 -34.57
CA MET A 81 3.23 -3.58 -34.30
C MET A 81 1.74 -3.89 -34.27
N ASN A 82 1.34 -5.08 -34.70
CA ASN A 82 -0.07 -5.46 -34.73
C ASN A 82 -0.59 -5.76 -33.31
N ILE A 83 -1.90 -5.61 -33.11
CA ILE A 83 -2.55 -5.71 -31.78
C ILE A 83 -2.39 -7.11 -31.17
N SER A 84 -2.37 -8.17 -31.99
CA SER A 84 -2.25 -9.55 -31.53
C SER A 84 -0.86 -9.80 -30.91
N ASP A 85 0.21 -9.39 -31.61
CA ASP A 85 1.58 -9.49 -31.10
C ASP A 85 1.77 -8.65 -29.83
N ILE A 86 1.17 -7.45 -29.79
CA ILE A 86 1.22 -6.58 -28.60
C ILE A 86 0.51 -7.24 -27.42
N SER A 87 -0.61 -7.91 -27.65
CA SER A 87 -1.35 -8.63 -26.61
C SER A 87 -0.50 -9.75 -26.02
N GLU A 88 0.18 -10.52 -26.86
CA GLU A 88 1.08 -11.59 -26.41
C GLU A 88 2.28 -11.06 -25.61
N ILE A 89 2.90 -9.97 -26.07
CA ILE A 89 4.10 -9.41 -25.43
C ILE A 89 3.76 -8.67 -24.13
N SER A 90 2.67 -7.90 -24.12
CA SER A 90 2.31 -7.06 -22.98
C SER A 90 1.48 -7.75 -21.91
N GLY A 91 0.84 -8.87 -22.25
CA GLY A 91 -0.11 -9.54 -21.37
C GLY A 91 -1.44 -8.78 -21.20
N LEU A 92 -1.64 -7.68 -21.93
CA LEU A 92 -2.92 -6.99 -22.03
C LEU A 92 -3.82 -7.68 -23.04
N SER A 93 -5.13 -7.62 -22.82
CA SER A 93 -6.12 -8.04 -23.82
C SER A 93 -6.09 -7.12 -25.05
N GLU A 94 -6.47 -7.67 -26.21
CA GLU A 94 -6.63 -6.83 -27.42
C GLU A 94 -7.60 -5.67 -27.21
N GLU A 95 -8.64 -5.84 -26.39
CA GLU A 95 -9.60 -4.78 -26.07
C GLU A 95 -8.94 -3.63 -25.30
N GLU A 96 -8.10 -3.93 -24.32
CA GLU A 96 -7.31 -2.93 -23.60
C GLU A 96 -6.40 -2.18 -24.55
N ILE A 97 -5.70 -2.89 -25.45
CA ILE A 97 -4.79 -2.30 -26.43
C ILE A 97 -5.55 -1.40 -27.42
N ARG A 98 -6.74 -1.82 -27.89
CA ARG A 98 -7.60 -0.99 -28.75
C ARG A 98 -8.00 0.31 -28.06
N ARG A 99 -8.31 0.28 -26.75
CA ARG A 99 -8.63 1.49 -25.97
C ARG A 99 -7.43 2.44 -25.87
N LEU A 100 -6.21 1.92 -25.83
CA LEU A 100 -4.97 2.73 -25.83
C LEU A 100 -4.70 3.43 -27.17
N SER A 101 -5.23 2.90 -28.28
CA SER A 101 -5.06 3.47 -29.64
C SER A 101 -6.08 4.58 -29.97
N LEU A 102 -7.15 4.70 -29.19
CA LEU A 102 -8.23 5.68 -29.40
C LEU A 102 -7.93 7.08 -28.82
N HIS A 103 -6.76 7.28 -28.23
CA HIS A 103 -6.29 8.54 -27.63
C HIS A 103 -4.96 8.96 -28.26
#